data_AF-A0AAU2GRM1-F1
#
_entry.id   AF-A0AAU2GRM1-F1
#
_cell.length_a   1.000
_cell.length_b   1.000
_cell.length_c   1.000
_cell.angle_alpha   90.00
_cell.angle_beta   90.00
_cell.angle_gamma   90.00
#
_symmetry.space_group_name_H-M   'P 1'
#
loop_
_entity.id
_entity.type
_entity.pdbx_description
1 polymer ?
#
loop_
_entity_poly.entity_id
_entity_poly.type
_entity_poly.pdbx_seq_one_letter_code
_entity_poly.pdbx_strand_id
1 'polypeptide(L)'
;MTCTEASMDALREAGDELADATVAALFERGEVGKFNTLMRYVSTAGAPLPEGLPDVAREYLDATRVPPAWVDWSEMEKARLFFIDNNVHISTALSFASMPACYVVPHVAKLLSATHGLKYPSKRMAETGQFTVYLMQPDAFEAGSHFIPAAQKVRLLHASIRHHLTREGRWDAETHGTPICQEDMIGGQMFFSMLVLDSLHRLGIHMSTEGAEAYCYAWRVVGAMLGVDQEAVPKTLDEARQFLDLYMIRHMGPSAEGAHLTRQLIDLYEEVVPGTFFDPIVSALIRHLVGDTCADWLQVPSTPWDTVVKALPHLLGVLESIEDRSPLGAWALDRLGHLTSVLELSSLTRGRVMHYAIPETLKKDYGIASAVPRTHRWIPPAATVS
;
A
#
# COMPACT_ATOMS: atom_id res chain seq x y z
N MET A 1 -15.29 -8.58 15.34
CA MET A 1 -16.60 -7.90 15.55
C MET A 1 -17.25 -7.85 14.19
N THR A 2 -18.54 -8.16 14.04
CA THR A 2 -19.19 -8.11 12.72
C THR A 2 -19.17 -6.66 12.22
N CYS A 3 -18.62 -6.43 11.03
CA CYS A 3 -18.57 -5.09 10.43
C CYS A 3 -20.01 -4.64 10.12
N THR A 4 -20.47 -3.59 10.80
CA THR A 4 -21.79 -2.97 10.61
C THR A 4 -21.63 -1.46 10.42
N GLU A 5 -22.61 -0.81 9.81
CA GLU A 5 -22.62 0.65 9.67
C GLU A 5 -22.41 1.36 11.02
N ALA A 6 -23.12 0.93 12.07
CA ALA A 6 -23.00 1.50 13.40
C ALA A 6 -21.59 1.33 14.01
N SER A 7 -20.94 0.17 13.80
CA SER A 7 -19.56 -0.02 14.25
C SER A 7 -18.57 0.84 13.46
N MET A 8 -18.83 1.08 12.17
CA MET A 8 -17.98 1.96 11.35
C MET A 8 -18.18 3.43 11.70
N ASP A 9 -19.41 3.86 12.03
CA ASP A 9 -19.69 5.22 12.49
C ASP A 9 -18.94 5.54 13.79
N ALA A 10 -18.87 4.61 14.75
CA ALA A 10 -18.08 4.80 15.97
C ALA A 10 -16.57 4.99 15.66
N LEU A 11 -16.04 4.29 14.66
CA LEU A 11 -14.64 4.43 14.26
C LEU A 11 -14.33 5.79 13.61
N ARG A 12 -15.34 6.52 13.14
CA ARG A 12 -15.18 7.86 12.56
C ARG A 12 -14.92 8.93 13.61
N GLU A 13 -15.31 8.67 14.85
CA GLU A 13 -15.14 9.63 15.95
C GLU A 13 -13.73 9.58 16.55
N ALA A 14 -12.99 8.48 16.35
CA ALA A 14 -11.69 8.25 16.98
C ALA A 14 -10.51 8.46 16.01
N GLY A 15 -9.45 9.08 16.52
CA GLY A 15 -8.12 9.15 15.91
C GLY A 15 -7.16 8.14 16.54
N ASP A 16 -5.94 8.57 16.89
CA ASP A 16 -4.94 7.75 17.57
C ASP A 16 -4.45 8.50 18.81
N GLU A 17 -5.08 8.20 19.96
CA GLU A 17 -4.92 8.94 21.20
C GLU A 17 -3.46 9.17 21.61
N LEU A 18 -2.61 8.15 21.48
CA LEU A 18 -1.20 8.24 21.85
C LEU A 18 -0.43 9.22 20.96
N ALA A 19 -0.59 9.09 19.64
CA ALA A 19 0.08 9.99 18.70
C ALA A 19 -0.48 11.42 18.79
N ASP A 20 -1.76 11.54 19.12
CA ASP A 20 -2.48 12.81 19.18
C ASP A 20 -2.09 13.63 20.39
N ALA A 21 -2.05 12.98 21.55
CA ALA A 21 -1.54 13.57 22.77
C ALA A 21 -0.07 14.01 22.60
N THR A 22 0.73 13.19 21.90
CA THR A 22 2.13 13.51 21.62
C THR A 22 2.26 14.78 20.77
N VAL A 23 1.53 14.85 19.65
CA VAL A 23 1.53 16.02 18.77
C VAL A 23 0.98 17.25 19.48
N ALA A 24 -0.17 17.14 20.16
CA ALA A 24 -0.79 18.24 20.89
C ALA A 24 0.18 18.84 21.93
N ALA A 25 0.84 17.99 22.71
CA ALA A 25 1.83 18.43 23.69
C ALA A 25 3.03 19.15 23.05
N LEU A 26 3.54 18.67 21.91
CA LEU A 26 4.61 19.34 21.17
C LEU A 26 4.19 20.74 20.69
N PHE A 27 2.94 20.91 20.26
CA PHE A 27 2.39 22.20 19.85
C PHE A 27 2.20 23.15 21.02
N GLU A 28 1.58 22.68 22.11
CA GLU A 28 1.35 23.47 23.33
C GLU A 28 2.66 23.98 23.95
N ARG A 29 3.71 23.16 23.91
CA ARG A 29 5.04 23.51 24.45
C ARG A 29 5.91 24.31 23.47
N GLY A 30 5.46 24.51 22.22
CA GLY A 30 6.25 25.18 21.19
C GLY A 30 7.48 24.40 20.72
N GLU A 31 7.49 23.07 20.87
CA GLU A 31 8.66 22.22 20.64
C GLU A 31 8.73 21.63 19.21
N VAL A 32 7.71 21.86 18.37
CA VAL A 32 7.58 21.30 17.01
C VAL A 32 8.82 21.54 16.13
N GLY A 33 9.40 22.75 16.18
CA GLY A 33 10.59 23.08 15.38
C GLY A 33 11.84 22.27 15.78
N LYS A 34 12.02 22.08 17.09
CA LYS A 34 13.08 21.25 17.66
C LYS A 34 12.86 19.78 17.32
N PHE A 35 11.63 19.29 17.52
CA PHE A 35 11.21 17.94 17.16
C PHE A 35 11.50 17.62 15.68
N ASN A 36 11.05 18.45 14.74
CA ASN A 36 11.28 18.23 13.31
C ASN A 36 12.76 18.19 12.93
N THR A 37 13.58 19.00 13.61
CA THR A 37 15.04 19.02 13.39
C THR A 37 15.67 17.70 13.82
N LEU A 38 15.29 17.19 14.98
CA LEU A 38 15.89 16.01 15.61
C LEU A 38 15.37 14.69 15.04
N MET A 39 14.10 14.63 14.63
CA MET A 39 13.50 13.41 14.06
C MET A 39 14.15 12.92 12.76
N ARG A 40 14.93 13.76 12.08
CA ARG A 40 15.76 13.34 10.93
C ARG A 40 16.82 12.32 11.32
N TYR A 41 17.30 12.35 12.57
CA TYR A 41 18.30 11.43 13.10
C TYR A 41 17.69 10.14 13.68
N VAL A 42 16.37 10.11 13.88
CA VAL A 42 15.64 8.90 14.30
C VAL A 42 15.35 8.06 13.06
N SER A 43 16.35 7.37 12.52
CA SER A 43 16.23 6.60 11.26
C SER A 43 16.40 5.09 11.43
N THR A 44 16.95 4.64 12.54
CA THR A 44 17.37 3.25 12.74
C THR A 44 16.85 2.75 14.08
N ALA A 45 16.17 1.60 14.09
CA ALA A 45 15.63 0.97 15.29
C ALA A 45 16.77 0.60 16.26
N GLY A 46 16.59 0.84 17.56
CA GLY A 46 17.59 0.54 18.58
C GLY A 46 18.79 1.51 18.63
N ALA A 47 18.91 2.46 17.71
CA ALA A 47 19.92 3.50 17.81
C ALA A 47 19.61 4.49 18.95
N PRO A 48 20.62 5.07 19.62
CA PRO A 48 20.40 6.09 20.63
C PRO A 48 19.59 7.27 20.08
N LEU A 49 18.56 7.68 20.81
CA LEU A 49 17.77 8.85 20.45
C LEU A 49 18.61 10.13 20.61
N PRO A 50 18.42 11.13 19.73
CA PRO A 50 19.21 12.35 19.76
C PRO A 50 19.06 13.11 21.08
N GLU A 51 20.16 13.71 21.53
CA GLU A 51 20.16 14.55 22.73
C GLU A 51 19.22 15.74 22.55
N GLY A 52 18.47 16.08 23.60
CA GLY A 52 17.51 17.18 23.57
C GLY A 52 16.20 16.87 22.82
N LEU A 53 15.96 15.65 22.35
CA LEU A 53 14.63 15.25 21.87
C LEU A 53 13.59 15.50 22.98
N PRO A 54 12.46 16.20 22.70
CA PRO A 54 11.41 16.44 23.69
C PRO A 54 10.95 15.15 24.37
N ASP A 55 10.72 15.20 25.67
CA ASP A 55 10.42 14.00 26.47
C ASP A 55 9.15 13.29 25.98
N VAL A 56 8.13 14.04 25.58
CA VAL A 56 6.90 13.44 25.02
C VAL A 56 7.15 12.66 23.73
N ALA A 57 8.08 13.12 22.88
CA ALA A 57 8.47 12.40 21.68
C ALA A 57 9.31 11.16 22.01
N ARG A 58 10.16 11.23 23.05
CA ARG A 58 10.92 10.08 23.54
C ARG A 58 9.99 9.00 24.09
N GLU A 59 9.04 9.37 24.94
CA GLU A 59 8.03 8.47 25.50
C GLU A 59 7.21 7.80 24.40
N TYR A 60 6.77 8.57 23.40
CA TYR A 60 6.09 8.02 22.23
C TYR A 60 6.94 6.98 21.48
N LEU A 61 8.20 7.30 21.19
CA LEU A 61 9.09 6.39 20.46
C LEU A 61 9.36 5.12 21.28
N ASP A 62 9.52 5.24 22.60
CA ASP A 62 9.71 4.09 23.48
C ASP A 62 8.46 3.21 23.58
N ALA A 63 7.27 3.83 23.64
CA ALA A 63 5.98 3.11 23.69
C ALA A 63 5.66 2.36 22.39
N THR A 64 6.20 2.81 21.25
CA THR A 64 5.87 2.29 19.91
C THR A 64 7.03 1.54 19.24
N ARG A 65 8.13 1.27 19.96
CA ARG A 65 9.33 0.62 19.39
C ARG A 65 9.20 -0.89 19.21
N VAL A 66 8.22 -1.54 19.85
CA VAL A 66 8.06 -3.00 19.84
C VAL A 66 6.79 -3.35 19.07
N PRO A 67 6.84 -4.31 18.13
CA PRO A 67 5.65 -4.82 17.49
C PRO A 67 4.70 -5.50 18.49
N PRO A 68 3.42 -5.67 18.15
CA PRO A 68 2.47 -6.32 19.05
C PRO A 68 2.91 -7.73 19.46
N ALA A 69 2.62 -8.13 20.70
CA ALA A 69 3.02 -9.44 21.23
C ALA A 69 2.36 -10.63 20.51
N TRP A 70 1.28 -10.40 19.77
CA TRP A 70 0.58 -11.44 19.00
C TRP A 70 1.22 -11.72 17.64
N VAL A 71 2.26 -10.98 17.25
CA VAL A 71 2.95 -11.19 15.97
C VAL A 71 3.55 -12.59 15.90
N ASP A 72 3.16 -13.34 14.89
CA ASP A 72 3.67 -14.64 14.51
C ASP A 72 4.72 -14.43 13.41
N TRP A 73 5.99 -14.63 13.77
CA TRP A 73 7.12 -14.45 12.88
C TRP A 73 7.13 -15.46 11.72
N SER A 74 6.51 -16.63 11.88
CA SER A 74 6.38 -17.59 10.80
C SER A 74 5.38 -17.13 9.73
N GLU A 75 4.30 -16.46 10.13
CA GLU A 75 3.36 -15.83 9.19
C GLU A 75 3.98 -14.60 8.50
N MET A 76 4.75 -13.80 9.24
CA MET A 76 5.51 -12.69 8.66
C MET A 76 6.52 -13.16 7.61
N GLU A 77 7.19 -14.28 7.84
CA GLU A 77 8.13 -14.86 6.88
C GLU A 77 7.42 -15.36 5.61
N LYS A 78 6.25 -16.01 5.75
CA LYS A 78 5.41 -16.37 4.58
C LYS A 78 5.01 -15.14 3.79
N ALA A 79 4.63 -14.06 4.46
CA ALA A 79 4.26 -12.80 3.82
C ALA A 79 5.44 -12.17 3.06
N ARG A 80 6.64 -12.22 3.65
CA ARG A 80 7.88 -11.74 3.02
C ARG A 80 8.21 -12.53 1.76
N LEU A 81 8.11 -13.86 1.81
CA LEU A 81 8.32 -14.73 0.65
C LEU A 81 7.28 -14.46 -0.44
N PHE A 82 6.00 -14.36 -0.06
CA PHE A 82 4.93 -13.97 -0.98
C PHE A 82 5.21 -12.62 -1.66
N PHE A 83 5.67 -11.62 -0.89
CA PHE A 83 6.02 -10.32 -1.44
C PHE A 83 7.17 -10.42 -2.43
N ILE A 84 8.23 -11.16 -2.11
CA ILE A 84 9.40 -11.34 -2.98
C ILE A 84 8.99 -11.98 -4.31
N ASP A 85 8.18 -13.03 -4.25
CA ASP A 85 7.73 -13.75 -5.43
C ASP A 85 6.82 -12.89 -6.32
N ASN A 86 6.12 -11.92 -5.75
CA ASN A 86 5.15 -11.08 -6.45
C ASN A 86 5.53 -9.59 -6.50
N ASN A 87 6.78 -9.21 -6.25
CA ASN A 87 7.17 -7.83 -5.92
C ASN A 87 6.81 -6.81 -7.03
N VAL A 88 7.02 -7.17 -8.29
CA VAL A 88 6.69 -6.35 -9.47
C VAL A 88 5.18 -6.17 -9.53
N HIS A 89 4.41 -7.25 -9.41
CA HIS A 89 2.95 -7.21 -9.48
C HIS A 89 2.33 -6.44 -8.33
N ILE A 90 2.85 -6.60 -7.11
CA ILE A 90 2.43 -5.82 -5.93
C ILE A 90 2.75 -4.34 -6.15
N SER A 91 3.92 -4.01 -6.69
CA SER A 91 4.28 -2.63 -7.02
C SER A 91 3.33 -2.03 -8.06
N THR A 92 3.01 -2.77 -9.13
CA THR A 92 2.00 -2.38 -10.13
C THR A 92 0.64 -2.16 -9.48
N ALA A 93 0.17 -3.07 -8.64
CA ALA A 93 -1.11 -2.95 -7.94
C ALA A 93 -1.16 -1.73 -7.02
N LEU A 94 -0.12 -1.50 -6.22
CA LEU A 94 -0.02 -0.31 -5.37
C LEU A 94 -0.06 0.98 -6.21
N SER A 95 0.70 1.01 -7.31
CA SER A 95 0.85 2.17 -8.17
C SER A 95 -0.39 2.54 -8.96
N PHE A 96 -1.08 1.56 -9.54
CA PHE A 96 -2.14 1.77 -10.52
C PHE A 96 -3.54 1.39 -10.01
N ALA A 97 -3.66 0.77 -8.83
CA ALA A 97 -4.94 0.45 -8.20
C ALA A 97 -5.08 1.12 -6.83
N SER A 98 -4.20 0.82 -5.86
CA SER A 98 -4.34 1.29 -4.48
C SER A 98 -4.24 2.82 -4.36
N MET A 99 -3.28 3.44 -5.05
CA MET A 99 -3.13 4.89 -5.04
C MET A 99 -4.35 5.60 -5.68
N PRO A 100 -4.80 5.25 -6.89
CA PRO A 100 -6.07 5.77 -7.43
C PRO A 100 -7.31 5.47 -6.56
N ALA A 101 -7.36 4.33 -5.87
CA ALA A 101 -8.47 4.02 -4.96
C ALA A 101 -8.59 5.01 -3.79
N CYS A 102 -7.47 5.53 -3.29
CA CYS A 102 -7.50 6.62 -2.31
C CYS A 102 -8.13 7.92 -2.87
N TYR A 103 -8.09 8.12 -4.20
CA TYR A 103 -8.59 9.32 -4.86
C TYR A 103 -10.07 9.26 -5.18
N VAL A 104 -10.67 8.06 -5.22
CA VAL A 104 -12.13 7.90 -5.36
C VAL A 104 -12.87 8.09 -4.06
N VAL A 105 -12.19 8.31 -2.93
CA VAL A 105 -12.80 8.62 -1.64
C VAL A 105 -12.68 10.14 -1.42
N PRO A 106 -13.74 10.94 -1.62
CA PRO A 106 -13.63 12.40 -1.71
C PRO A 106 -12.99 13.08 -0.49
N HIS A 107 -13.35 12.66 0.73
CA HIS A 107 -12.78 13.26 1.94
C HIS A 107 -11.30 12.88 2.13
N VAL A 108 -10.91 11.67 1.75
CA VAL A 108 -9.51 11.25 1.72
C VAL A 108 -8.74 12.02 0.63
N ALA A 109 -9.28 12.14 -0.58
CA ALA A 109 -8.67 12.95 -1.65
C ALA A 109 -8.44 14.40 -1.21
N LYS A 110 -9.39 14.99 -0.48
CA LYS A 110 -9.25 16.32 0.14
C LYS A 110 -8.10 16.38 1.16
N LEU A 111 -7.95 15.39 2.03
CA LEU A 111 -6.82 15.29 2.96
C LEU A 111 -5.48 15.21 2.22
N LEU A 112 -5.41 14.37 1.19
CA LEU A 112 -4.21 14.19 0.39
C LEU A 112 -3.83 15.49 -0.32
N SER A 113 -4.80 16.18 -0.93
CA SER A 113 -4.62 17.47 -1.62
C SER A 113 -4.21 18.60 -0.66
N ALA A 114 -4.85 18.70 0.52
CA ALA A 114 -4.61 19.78 1.48
C ALA A 114 -3.23 19.74 2.14
N THR A 115 -2.64 18.55 2.27
CA THR A 115 -1.41 18.32 3.05
C THR A 115 -0.11 18.71 2.32
N HIS A 116 -0.17 19.55 1.27
CA HIS A 116 0.96 20.08 0.48
C HIS A 116 1.91 19.04 -0.13
N GLY A 117 1.74 17.74 0.17
CA GLY A 117 2.60 16.63 -0.22
C GLY A 117 2.54 16.22 -1.69
N LEU A 118 1.76 16.92 -2.52
CA LEU A 118 1.67 16.67 -3.96
C LEU A 118 2.14 17.84 -4.82
N LYS A 119 2.77 18.85 -4.22
CA LYS A 119 3.71 19.67 -5.00
C LYS A 119 4.89 18.84 -5.53
N TYR A 120 5.13 17.66 -4.94
CA TYR A 120 6.17 16.70 -5.34
C TYR A 120 5.61 15.26 -5.31
N PRO A 121 4.72 14.89 -6.25
CA PRO A 121 4.07 13.57 -6.25
C PRO A 121 5.08 12.42 -6.32
N SER A 122 6.21 12.63 -7.02
CA SER A 122 7.35 11.72 -7.07
C SER A 122 7.91 11.37 -5.69
N LYS A 123 8.03 12.37 -4.81
CA LYS A 123 8.59 12.20 -3.46
C LYS A 123 7.66 11.35 -2.59
N ARG A 124 6.36 11.64 -2.60
CA ARG A 124 5.37 10.90 -1.82
C ARG A 124 5.29 9.44 -2.27
N MET A 125 5.30 9.20 -3.57
CA MET A 125 5.30 7.85 -4.13
C MET A 125 6.58 7.09 -3.73
N ALA A 126 7.73 7.76 -3.80
CA ALA A 126 9.00 7.18 -3.34
C ALA A 126 8.97 6.87 -1.83
N GLU A 127 8.38 7.72 -1.00
CA GLU A 127 8.22 7.49 0.45
C GLU A 127 7.36 6.26 0.74
N THR A 128 6.21 6.09 0.06
CA THR A 128 5.36 4.90 0.20
C THR A 128 6.07 3.63 -0.30
N GLY A 129 6.73 3.68 -1.46
CA GLY A 129 7.49 2.54 -1.97
C GLY A 129 8.63 2.14 -1.04
N GLN A 130 9.36 3.12 -0.51
CA GLN A 130 10.43 2.90 0.47
C GLN A 130 9.92 2.29 1.77
N PHE A 131 8.73 2.69 2.23
CA PHE A 131 8.07 2.11 3.40
C PHE A 131 7.80 0.62 3.22
N THR A 132 7.20 0.23 2.09
CA THR A 132 6.95 -1.19 1.76
C THR A 132 8.26 -1.98 1.63
N VAL A 133 9.28 -1.39 1.02
CA VAL A 133 10.62 -1.99 0.94
C VAL A 133 11.20 -2.28 2.33
N TYR A 134 11.09 -1.32 3.27
CA TYR A 134 11.57 -1.51 4.64
C TYR A 134 10.82 -2.62 5.36
N LEU A 135 9.50 -2.69 5.19
CA LEU A 135 8.66 -3.75 5.78
C LEU A 135 9.09 -5.15 5.33
N MET A 136 9.54 -5.27 4.08
CA MET A 136 9.85 -6.56 3.45
C MET A 136 11.30 -7.00 3.66
N GLN A 137 12.10 -6.24 4.41
CA GLN A 137 13.41 -6.71 4.84
C GLN A 137 13.27 -7.83 5.91
N PRO A 138 14.14 -8.85 5.90
CA PRO A 138 14.11 -9.91 6.91
C PRO A 138 14.21 -9.39 8.35
N ASP A 139 14.91 -8.26 8.54
CA ASP A 139 15.16 -7.62 9.82
C ASP A 139 14.22 -6.43 10.09
N ALA A 140 13.09 -6.29 9.38
CA ALA A 140 12.21 -5.13 9.45
C ALA A 140 11.77 -4.76 10.89
N PHE A 141 11.69 -5.72 11.80
CA PHE A 141 11.27 -5.49 13.19
C PHE A 141 12.40 -5.64 14.22
N GLU A 142 13.64 -5.78 13.78
CA GLU A 142 14.81 -5.94 14.65
C GLU A 142 15.53 -4.62 14.91
N ALA A 143 16.46 -4.63 15.86
CA ALA A 143 17.40 -3.51 16.03
C ALA A 143 18.27 -3.38 14.77
N GLY A 144 18.47 -2.15 14.31
CA GLY A 144 19.12 -1.87 13.01
C GLY A 144 18.14 -1.61 11.87
N SER A 145 16.85 -1.96 12.03
CA SER A 145 15.88 -1.78 10.96
C SER A 145 15.52 -0.31 10.70
N HIS A 146 15.09 -0.03 9.48
CA HIS A 146 14.55 1.28 9.10
C HIS A 146 13.02 1.34 9.14
N PHE A 147 12.34 0.20 9.28
CA PHE A 147 10.88 0.13 9.22
C PHE A 147 10.21 0.71 10.47
N ILE A 148 10.66 0.35 11.69
CA ILE A 148 10.03 0.84 12.93
C ILE A 148 10.07 2.38 13.01
N PRO A 149 11.22 3.06 12.82
CA PRO A 149 11.25 4.53 12.80
C PRO A 149 10.42 5.13 11.67
N ALA A 150 10.31 4.47 10.52
CA ALA A 150 9.46 4.92 9.43
C ALA A 150 7.97 4.85 9.82
N ALA A 151 7.50 3.74 10.41
CA ALA A 151 6.13 3.58 10.90
C ALA A 151 5.78 4.61 11.98
N GLN A 152 6.67 4.82 12.94
CA GLN A 152 6.52 5.86 13.97
C GLN A 152 6.36 7.26 13.36
N LYS A 153 7.17 7.60 12.35
CA LYS A 153 7.06 8.89 11.66
C LYS A 153 5.76 9.05 10.89
N VAL A 154 5.29 8.01 10.20
CA VAL A 154 4.01 8.03 9.49
C VAL A 154 2.85 8.20 10.46
N ARG A 155 2.87 7.48 11.59
CA ARG A 155 1.87 7.61 12.65
C ARG A 155 1.82 9.02 13.25
N LEU A 156 2.98 9.63 13.54
CA LEU A 156 3.04 11.05 13.96
C LEU A 156 2.65 12.04 12.86
N LEU A 157 2.90 11.72 11.59
CA LEU A 157 2.44 12.52 10.46
C LEU A 157 0.91 12.56 10.40
N HIS A 158 0.24 11.40 10.56
CA HIS A 158 -1.22 11.35 10.63
C HIS A 158 -1.75 12.20 11.79
N ALA A 159 -1.21 12.04 13.00
CA ALA A 159 -1.59 12.86 14.14
C ALA A 159 -1.36 14.36 13.92
N SER A 160 -0.26 14.73 13.26
CA SER A 160 0.05 16.12 12.90
C SER A 160 -0.99 16.70 11.93
N ILE A 161 -1.38 15.93 10.91
CA ILE A 161 -2.43 16.33 9.95
C ILE A 161 -3.76 16.53 10.67
N ARG A 162 -4.14 15.59 11.54
CA ARG A 162 -5.37 15.67 12.34
C ARG A 162 -5.37 16.92 13.23
N HIS A 163 -4.28 17.18 13.95
CA HIS A 163 -4.12 18.37 14.77
C HIS A 163 -4.25 19.67 13.97
N HIS A 164 -3.56 19.78 12.82
CA HIS A 164 -3.61 20.98 11.97
C HIS A 164 -5.00 21.26 11.41
N LEU A 165 -5.65 20.25 10.85
CA LEU A 165 -6.94 20.41 10.20
C LEU A 165 -8.04 20.81 11.19
N THR A 166 -8.04 20.19 12.37
CA THR A 166 -8.98 20.54 13.45
C THR A 166 -8.71 21.95 13.97
N ARG A 167 -7.45 22.29 14.27
CA ARG A 167 -7.09 23.61 14.84
C ARG A 167 -7.35 24.76 13.88
N GLU A 168 -7.16 24.55 12.58
CA GLU A 168 -7.36 25.58 11.54
C GLU A 168 -8.82 25.68 11.06
N GLY A 169 -9.73 24.82 11.55
CA GLY A 169 -11.12 24.80 11.11
C GLY A 169 -11.27 24.46 9.62
N ARG A 170 -10.33 23.67 9.06
CA ARG A 170 -10.27 23.33 7.62
C ARG A 170 -10.89 21.98 7.30
N TRP A 171 -11.51 21.35 8.28
CA TRP A 171 -12.16 20.05 8.18
C TRP A 171 -13.59 20.14 8.66
N ASP A 172 -14.49 19.53 7.87
CA ASP A 172 -15.90 19.41 8.24
C ASP A 172 -16.06 18.14 9.09
N ALA A 173 -15.87 18.30 10.40
CA ALA A 173 -15.94 17.20 11.35
C ALA A 173 -17.37 16.67 11.54
N GLU A 174 -18.40 17.49 11.26
CA GLU A 174 -19.80 17.09 11.38
C GLU A 174 -20.16 16.09 10.26
N THR A 175 -19.72 16.37 9.03
CA THR A 175 -19.97 15.48 7.89
C THR A 175 -19.00 14.31 7.86
N HIS A 176 -17.71 14.52 8.15
CA HIS A 176 -16.66 13.54 7.90
C HIS A 176 -16.11 12.86 9.16
N GLY A 177 -16.47 13.29 10.36
CA GLY A 177 -15.90 12.80 11.62
C GLY A 177 -14.49 13.35 11.86
N THR A 178 -13.70 12.66 12.67
CA THR A 178 -12.30 13.02 12.91
C THR A 178 -11.51 12.87 11.59
N PRO A 179 -10.67 13.85 11.16
CA PRO A 179 -9.83 13.65 9.97
C PRO A 179 -8.97 12.40 10.17
N ILE A 180 -8.62 11.61 9.14
CA ILE A 180 -7.83 10.35 9.26
C ILE A 180 -8.27 9.49 10.48
N CYS A 181 -9.58 9.29 10.64
CA CYS A 181 -10.15 8.50 11.72
C CYS A 181 -9.78 7.01 11.62
N GLN A 182 -10.13 6.22 12.64
CA GLN A 182 -9.90 4.78 12.63
C GLN A 182 -10.57 4.06 11.46
N GLU A 183 -11.77 4.49 11.03
CA GLU A 183 -12.45 3.94 9.83
C GLU A 183 -11.56 4.12 8.58
N ASP A 184 -11.05 5.35 8.37
CA ASP A 184 -10.17 5.68 7.25
C ASP A 184 -8.81 4.98 7.35
N MET A 185 -8.26 4.80 8.56
CA MET A 185 -7.00 4.09 8.75
C MET A 185 -7.14 2.60 8.41
N ILE A 186 -8.25 1.96 8.78
CA ILE A 186 -8.54 0.58 8.38
C ILE A 186 -8.83 0.52 6.87
N GLY A 187 -9.58 1.47 6.30
CA GLY A 187 -9.81 1.57 4.86
C GLY A 187 -8.51 1.68 4.07
N GLY A 188 -7.59 2.53 4.53
CA GLY A 188 -6.22 2.62 4.02
C GLY A 188 -5.51 1.27 4.10
N GLN A 189 -5.56 0.57 5.23
CA GLN A 189 -4.98 -0.79 5.34
C GLN A 189 -5.57 -1.75 4.31
N MET A 190 -6.88 -1.70 4.03
CA MET A 190 -7.53 -2.54 3.01
C MET A 190 -7.03 -2.22 1.59
N PHE A 191 -6.74 -0.95 1.28
CA PHE A 191 -6.17 -0.55 -0.01
C PHE A 191 -4.77 -1.11 -0.25
N PHE A 192 -3.96 -1.28 0.80
CA PHE A 192 -2.62 -1.87 0.71
C PHE A 192 -2.60 -3.40 0.77
N SER A 193 -3.66 -4.01 1.31
CA SER A 193 -3.80 -5.45 1.52
C SER A 193 -4.77 -6.07 0.50
N MET A 194 -6.05 -6.13 0.84
CA MET A 194 -7.09 -6.80 0.07
C MET A 194 -7.18 -6.31 -1.39
N LEU A 195 -7.12 -5.00 -1.61
CA LEU A 195 -7.20 -4.43 -2.96
C LEU A 195 -5.97 -4.78 -3.83
N VAL A 196 -4.80 -4.97 -3.21
CA VAL A 196 -3.61 -5.46 -3.92
C VAL A 196 -3.84 -6.89 -4.38
N LEU A 197 -4.35 -7.75 -3.50
CA LEU A 197 -4.67 -9.14 -3.86
C LEU A 197 -5.73 -9.21 -4.97
N ASP A 198 -6.77 -8.37 -4.91
CA ASP A 198 -7.74 -8.23 -6.00
C ASP A 198 -7.09 -7.84 -7.32
N SER A 199 -6.14 -6.91 -7.27
CA SER A 199 -5.43 -6.44 -8.46
C SER A 199 -4.55 -7.54 -9.05
N LEU A 200 -3.82 -8.29 -8.22
CA LEU A 200 -3.05 -9.45 -8.67
C LEU A 200 -3.98 -10.49 -9.32
N HIS A 201 -5.14 -10.76 -8.71
CA HIS A 201 -6.13 -11.66 -9.30
C HIS A 201 -6.67 -11.16 -10.65
N ARG A 202 -7.01 -9.86 -10.77
CA ARG A 202 -7.46 -9.23 -12.02
C ARG A 202 -6.40 -9.30 -13.12
N LEU A 203 -5.12 -9.17 -12.75
CA LEU A 203 -3.98 -9.34 -13.65
C LEU A 203 -3.71 -10.81 -14.03
N GLY A 204 -4.44 -11.76 -13.44
CA GLY A 204 -4.28 -13.18 -13.72
C GLY A 204 -3.16 -13.86 -12.94
N ILE A 205 -2.54 -13.18 -11.97
CA ILE A 205 -1.42 -13.72 -11.20
C ILE A 205 -1.88 -14.87 -10.31
N HIS A 206 -1.11 -15.95 -10.32
CA HIS A 206 -1.34 -17.13 -9.50
C HIS A 206 -0.83 -16.90 -8.08
N MET A 207 -1.71 -17.07 -7.09
CA MET A 207 -1.41 -16.93 -5.66
C MET A 207 -2.03 -18.12 -4.92
N SER A 208 -1.42 -18.57 -3.82
CA SER A 208 -2.05 -19.51 -2.90
C SER A 208 -2.88 -18.77 -1.85
N THR A 209 -3.84 -19.48 -1.24
CA THR A 209 -4.63 -18.91 -0.13
C THR A 209 -3.74 -18.59 1.06
N GLU A 210 -2.77 -19.45 1.39
CA GLU A 210 -1.86 -19.16 2.51
C GLU A 210 -1.03 -17.90 2.25
N GLY A 211 -0.58 -17.68 1.01
CA GLY A 211 0.14 -16.46 0.63
C GLY A 211 -0.71 -15.19 0.75
N ALA A 212 -1.96 -15.26 0.29
CA ALA A 212 -2.93 -14.17 0.42
C ALA A 212 -3.23 -13.83 1.90
N GLU A 213 -3.45 -14.85 2.73
CA GLU A 213 -3.67 -14.69 4.18
C GLU A 213 -2.45 -14.07 4.86
N ALA A 214 -1.24 -14.58 4.57
CA ALA A 214 0.00 -14.05 5.12
C ALA A 214 0.25 -12.60 4.70
N TYR A 215 -0.03 -12.24 3.45
CA TYR A 215 0.09 -10.85 2.98
C TYR A 215 -0.85 -9.90 3.74
N CYS A 216 -2.12 -10.28 3.92
CA CYS A 216 -3.06 -9.50 4.73
C CYS A 216 -2.65 -9.45 6.22
N TYR A 217 -2.09 -10.54 6.74
CA TYR A 217 -1.54 -10.59 8.10
C TYR A 217 -0.43 -9.54 8.31
N ALA A 218 0.53 -9.46 7.38
CA ALA A 218 1.61 -8.47 7.46
C ALA A 218 1.07 -7.03 7.49
N TRP A 219 0.08 -6.70 6.68
CA TRP A 219 -0.56 -5.38 6.71
C TRP A 219 -1.35 -5.11 7.98
N ARG A 220 -1.89 -6.13 8.66
CA ARG A 220 -2.48 -5.98 9.99
C ARG A 220 -1.42 -5.63 11.05
N VAL A 221 -0.22 -6.23 10.95
CA VAL A 221 0.92 -5.86 11.79
C VAL A 221 1.33 -4.41 11.54
N VAL A 222 1.41 -3.99 10.27
CA VAL A 222 1.66 -2.59 9.90
C VAL A 222 0.60 -1.66 10.50
N GLY A 223 -0.68 -2.01 10.37
CA GLY A 223 -1.77 -1.23 10.97
C GLY A 223 -1.60 -1.04 12.46
N ALA A 224 -1.24 -2.10 13.19
CA ALA A 224 -0.98 -2.01 14.63
C ALA A 224 0.18 -1.04 14.95
N MET A 225 1.26 -1.09 14.17
CA MET A 225 2.38 -0.15 14.31
C MET A 225 1.94 1.31 14.03
N LEU A 226 1.03 1.49 13.08
CA LEU A 226 0.46 2.79 12.70
C LEU A 226 -0.67 3.28 13.61
N GLY A 227 -1.04 2.53 14.66
CA GLY A 227 -2.06 2.94 15.63
C GLY A 227 -3.49 2.59 15.25
N VAL A 228 -3.69 1.64 14.33
CA VAL A 228 -5.01 1.09 13.99
C VAL A 228 -5.56 0.29 15.18
N ASP A 229 -6.84 0.47 15.48
CA ASP A 229 -7.57 -0.32 16.48
C ASP A 229 -7.61 -1.82 16.11
N GLN A 230 -6.96 -2.64 16.93
CA GLN A 230 -6.80 -4.07 16.72
C GLN A 230 -8.02 -4.91 17.12
N GLU A 231 -8.99 -4.31 17.82
CA GLU A 231 -10.29 -4.94 18.10
C GLU A 231 -11.24 -4.78 16.92
N ALA A 232 -11.14 -3.66 16.20
CA ALA A 232 -11.95 -3.32 15.04
C ALA A 232 -11.40 -3.85 13.71
N VAL A 233 -10.08 -3.95 13.56
CA VAL A 233 -9.46 -4.37 12.29
C VAL A 233 -9.88 -5.79 11.88
N PRO A 234 -10.19 -6.03 10.59
CA PRO A 234 -10.44 -7.37 10.07
C PRO A 234 -9.28 -8.34 10.30
N LYS A 235 -9.60 -9.59 10.67
CA LYS A 235 -8.61 -10.64 10.97
C LYS A 235 -8.57 -11.75 9.93
N THR A 236 -9.61 -11.87 9.12
CA THR A 236 -9.70 -12.85 8.03
C THR A 236 -9.91 -12.16 6.68
N LEU A 237 -9.68 -12.88 5.58
CA LEU A 237 -9.93 -12.36 4.23
C LEU A 237 -11.41 -12.02 4.00
N ASP A 238 -12.33 -12.80 4.54
CA ASP A 238 -13.77 -12.55 4.43
C ASP A 238 -14.19 -11.28 5.19
N GLU A 239 -13.65 -11.07 6.40
CA GLU A 239 -13.88 -9.84 7.16
C GLU A 239 -13.26 -8.63 6.45
N ALA A 240 -12.07 -8.78 5.87
CA ALA A 240 -11.38 -7.73 5.11
C ALA A 240 -12.18 -7.33 3.87
N ARG A 241 -12.73 -8.33 3.15
CA ARG A 241 -13.66 -8.11 2.04
C ARG A 241 -14.90 -7.34 2.49
N GLN A 242 -15.58 -7.81 3.55
CA GLN A 242 -16.77 -7.15 4.08
C GLN A 242 -16.50 -5.69 4.45
N PHE A 243 -15.38 -5.42 5.13
CA PHE A 243 -15.00 -4.06 5.49
C PHE A 243 -14.72 -3.21 4.26
N LEU A 244 -13.90 -3.69 3.33
CA LEU A 244 -13.54 -2.95 2.13
C LEU A 244 -14.78 -2.60 1.28
N ASP A 245 -15.66 -3.56 1.05
CA ASP A 245 -16.88 -3.34 0.26
C ASP A 245 -17.77 -2.29 0.93
N LEU A 246 -18.01 -2.41 2.24
CA LEU A 246 -18.84 -1.46 2.98
C LEU A 246 -18.21 -0.06 3.02
N TYR A 247 -16.89 0.03 3.25
CA TYR A 247 -16.14 1.28 3.22
C TYR A 247 -16.26 1.97 1.85
N MET A 248 -16.07 1.22 0.77
CA MET A 248 -16.19 1.74 -0.59
C MET A 248 -17.61 2.21 -0.89
N ILE A 249 -18.64 1.43 -0.56
CA ILE A 249 -20.05 1.80 -0.78
C ILE A 249 -20.41 3.10 -0.05
N ARG A 250 -19.93 3.28 1.18
CA ARG A 250 -20.21 4.46 2.00
C ARG A 250 -19.57 5.72 1.44
N HIS A 251 -18.35 5.60 0.91
CA HIS A 251 -17.49 6.77 0.72
C HIS A 251 -17.01 7.02 -0.70
N MET A 252 -17.10 6.06 -1.62
CA MET A 252 -16.59 6.27 -2.97
C MET A 252 -17.47 7.25 -3.77
N GLY A 253 -16.83 8.10 -4.56
CA GLY A 253 -17.52 9.04 -5.44
C GLY A 253 -16.56 9.97 -6.18
N PRO A 254 -17.08 10.74 -7.14
CA PRO A 254 -16.28 11.72 -7.87
C PRO A 254 -15.89 12.90 -6.98
N SER A 255 -14.67 13.42 -7.17
CA SER A 255 -14.21 14.66 -6.53
C SER A 255 -13.24 15.42 -7.44
N ALA A 256 -13.22 16.75 -7.33
CA ALA A 256 -12.30 17.59 -8.08
C ALA A 256 -10.85 17.32 -7.67
N GLU A 257 -10.63 17.12 -6.37
CA GLU A 257 -9.36 16.71 -5.79
C GLU A 257 -8.93 15.36 -6.35
N GLY A 258 -9.80 14.34 -6.33
CA GLY A 258 -9.49 13.01 -6.85
C GLY A 258 -9.04 13.02 -8.31
N ALA A 259 -9.76 13.77 -9.17
CA ALA A 259 -9.38 13.94 -10.58
C ALA A 259 -8.04 14.68 -10.74
N HIS A 260 -7.78 15.71 -9.93
CA HIS A 260 -6.52 16.45 -9.95
C HIS A 260 -5.34 15.55 -9.54
N LEU A 261 -5.49 14.82 -8.44
CA LEU A 261 -4.49 13.88 -7.91
C LEU A 261 -4.16 12.78 -8.92
N THR A 262 -5.18 12.24 -9.58
CA THR A 262 -5.01 11.21 -10.60
C THR A 262 -4.24 11.73 -11.81
N ARG A 263 -4.53 12.96 -12.25
CA ARG A 263 -3.77 13.58 -13.34
C ARG A 263 -2.29 13.74 -12.99
N GLN A 264 -1.99 14.26 -11.80
CA GLN A 264 -0.60 14.37 -11.34
C GLN A 264 0.12 13.02 -11.24
N LEU A 265 -0.62 11.96 -10.89
CA LEU A 265 -0.09 10.60 -10.83
C LEU A 265 0.22 10.05 -12.23
N ILE A 266 -0.68 10.26 -13.20
CA ILE A 266 -0.47 9.87 -14.59
C ILE A 266 0.74 10.62 -15.16
N ASP A 267 0.78 11.94 -15.03
CA ASP A 267 1.89 12.79 -15.50
C ASP A 267 3.23 12.29 -14.93
N LEU A 268 3.27 11.95 -13.64
CA LEU A 268 4.46 11.40 -12.99
C LEU A 268 4.92 10.07 -13.61
N TYR A 269 4.01 9.16 -13.89
CA TYR A 269 4.36 7.86 -14.46
C TYR A 269 4.80 7.96 -15.92
N GLU A 270 4.15 8.81 -16.71
CA GLU A 270 4.55 9.09 -18.09
C GLU A 270 5.96 9.71 -18.17
N GLU A 271 6.37 10.51 -17.19
CA GLU A 271 7.75 11.03 -17.10
C GLU A 271 8.81 9.96 -16.77
N VAL A 272 8.41 8.87 -16.09
CA VAL A 272 9.29 7.79 -15.64
C VAL A 272 9.40 6.66 -16.67
N VAL A 273 8.33 6.38 -17.44
CA VAL A 273 8.32 5.37 -18.51
C VAL A 273 9.05 5.91 -19.75
N PRO A 274 10.01 5.20 -20.36
CA PRO A 274 10.74 5.72 -21.51
C PRO A 274 9.91 5.73 -22.79
N GLY A 275 9.74 6.91 -23.35
CA GLY A 275 9.25 7.13 -24.71
C GLY A 275 7.72 7.16 -24.82
N THR A 276 7.21 8.01 -25.72
CA THR A 276 5.78 8.34 -25.86
C THR A 276 4.88 7.22 -26.39
N PHE A 277 5.43 6.01 -26.59
CA PHE A 277 4.69 4.88 -27.17
C PHE A 277 3.90 4.12 -26.10
N PHE A 278 4.39 4.09 -24.86
CA PHE A 278 3.78 3.36 -23.75
C PHE A 278 3.00 4.25 -22.79
N ASP A 279 3.07 5.57 -22.89
CA ASP A 279 2.27 6.50 -22.05
C ASP A 279 0.78 6.12 -21.94
N PRO A 280 0.10 5.71 -23.03
CA PRO A 280 -1.31 5.30 -22.94
C PRO A 280 -1.55 4.03 -22.08
N ILE A 281 -0.52 3.21 -21.83
CA ILE A 281 -0.62 2.00 -21.01
C ILE A 281 -0.90 2.35 -19.54
N VAL A 282 -0.42 3.49 -19.06
CA VAL A 282 -0.62 3.93 -17.68
C VAL A 282 -2.10 4.16 -17.41
N SER A 283 -2.73 4.96 -18.27
CA SER A 283 -4.17 5.21 -18.19
C SER A 283 -4.98 3.90 -18.37
N ALA A 284 -4.61 3.06 -19.34
CA ALA A 284 -5.28 1.77 -19.56
C ALA A 284 -5.18 0.81 -18.35
N LEU A 285 -4.01 0.73 -17.70
CA LEU A 285 -3.81 -0.09 -16.50
C LEU A 285 -4.62 0.43 -15.33
N ILE A 286 -4.64 1.74 -15.10
CA ILE A 286 -5.49 2.34 -14.06
C ILE A 286 -6.97 1.99 -14.35
N ARG A 287 -7.46 2.25 -15.56
CA ARG A 287 -8.86 1.93 -15.95
C ARG A 287 -9.20 0.46 -15.73
N HIS A 288 -8.30 -0.44 -16.12
CA HIS A 288 -8.49 -1.88 -15.93
C HIS A 288 -8.56 -2.27 -14.45
N LEU A 289 -7.64 -1.74 -13.63
CA LEU A 289 -7.49 -2.14 -12.24
C LEU A 289 -8.50 -1.50 -11.29
N VAL A 290 -8.84 -0.21 -11.46
CA VAL A 290 -9.88 0.42 -10.63
C VAL A 290 -11.30 0.23 -11.17
N GLY A 291 -11.44 -0.15 -12.44
CA GLY A 291 -12.72 -0.28 -13.12
C GLY A 291 -13.21 1.02 -13.75
N ASP A 292 -14.03 0.89 -14.80
CA ASP A 292 -14.42 2.00 -15.68
C ASP A 292 -15.15 3.13 -14.92
N THR A 293 -16.07 2.80 -14.01
CA THR A 293 -16.81 3.81 -13.22
C THR A 293 -15.89 4.68 -12.36
N CYS A 294 -14.99 4.05 -11.60
CA CYS A 294 -14.02 4.76 -10.77
C CYS A 294 -13.09 5.59 -11.63
N ALA A 295 -12.62 5.03 -12.74
CA ALA A 295 -11.72 5.75 -13.64
C ALA A 295 -12.39 6.96 -14.31
N ASP A 296 -13.68 6.87 -14.64
CA ASP A 296 -14.46 7.99 -15.17
C ASP A 296 -14.64 9.10 -14.12
N TRP A 297 -14.93 8.73 -12.87
CA TRP A 297 -14.97 9.70 -11.76
C TRP A 297 -13.63 10.42 -11.55
N LEU A 298 -12.52 9.70 -11.71
CA LEU A 298 -11.17 10.24 -11.66
C LEU A 298 -10.72 10.94 -12.94
N GLN A 299 -11.55 10.96 -13.99
CA GLN A 299 -11.24 11.53 -15.31
C GLN A 299 -9.99 10.93 -15.96
N VAL A 300 -9.75 9.62 -15.76
CA VAL A 300 -8.66 8.90 -16.42
C VAL A 300 -8.98 8.79 -17.92
N PRO A 301 -8.08 9.26 -18.82
CA PRO A 301 -8.31 9.17 -20.26
C PRO A 301 -8.57 7.73 -20.72
N SER A 302 -9.59 7.53 -21.55
CA SER A 302 -9.75 6.27 -22.29
C SER A 302 -8.73 6.18 -23.41
N THR A 303 -8.14 5.01 -23.63
CA THR A 303 -7.12 4.82 -24.66
C THR A 303 -7.42 3.59 -25.53
N PRO A 304 -6.87 3.49 -26.76
CA PRO A 304 -6.96 2.25 -27.54
C PRO A 304 -6.36 1.02 -26.83
N TRP A 305 -5.48 1.24 -25.84
CA TRP A 305 -4.85 0.18 -25.06
C TRP A 305 -5.77 -0.47 -24.02
N ASP A 306 -6.92 0.15 -23.71
CA ASP A 306 -7.89 -0.38 -22.74
C ASP A 306 -8.36 -1.79 -23.14
N THR A 307 -8.50 -2.05 -24.44
CA THR A 307 -8.88 -3.38 -24.96
C THR A 307 -7.73 -4.40 -24.83
N VAL A 308 -6.49 -3.94 -25.03
CA VAL A 308 -5.29 -4.78 -24.96
C VAL A 308 -5.06 -5.24 -23.51
N VAL A 309 -5.13 -4.32 -22.55
CA VAL A 309 -4.94 -4.62 -21.13
C VAL A 309 -6.02 -5.58 -20.62
N LYS A 310 -7.29 -5.39 -21.01
CA LYS A 310 -8.39 -6.30 -20.65
C LYS A 310 -8.21 -7.72 -21.23
N ALA A 311 -7.55 -7.86 -22.38
CA ALA A 311 -7.31 -9.15 -23.02
C ALA A 311 -6.04 -9.86 -22.52
N LEU A 312 -5.10 -9.13 -21.90
CA LEU A 312 -3.77 -9.63 -21.54
C LEU A 312 -3.80 -10.81 -20.54
N PRO A 313 -4.60 -10.80 -19.45
CA PRO A 313 -4.67 -11.94 -18.53
C PRO A 313 -5.19 -13.21 -19.20
N HIS A 314 -6.14 -13.08 -20.13
CA HIS A 314 -6.64 -14.23 -20.91
C HIS A 314 -5.60 -14.78 -21.87
N LEU A 315 -4.83 -13.91 -22.54
CA LEU A 315 -3.74 -14.32 -23.41
C LEU A 315 -2.63 -15.03 -22.62
N LEU A 316 -2.25 -14.49 -21.46
CA LEU A 316 -1.27 -15.12 -20.56
C LEU A 316 -1.77 -16.48 -20.07
N GLY A 317 -3.04 -16.59 -19.64
CA GLY A 317 -3.60 -17.88 -19.22
C GLY A 317 -3.66 -18.93 -20.34
N VAL A 318 -3.88 -18.50 -21.60
CA VAL A 318 -3.76 -19.41 -22.76
C VAL A 318 -2.32 -19.85 -22.97
N LEU A 319 -1.35 -18.93 -22.86
CA LEU A 319 0.07 -19.25 -22.99
C LEU A 319 0.58 -20.19 -21.89
N GLU A 320 0.19 -19.96 -20.63
CA GLU A 320 0.48 -20.86 -19.52
C GLU A 320 -0.15 -22.25 -19.74
N SER A 321 -1.38 -22.32 -20.29
CA SER A 321 -2.00 -23.60 -20.63
C SER A 321 -1.28 -24.36 -21.76
N ILE A 322 -0.54 -23.64 -22.61
CA ILE A 322 0.29 -24.20 -23.68
C ILE A 322 1.64 -24.68 -23.10
N GLU A 323 2.21 -23.92 -22.17
CA GLU A 323 3.39 -24.31 -21.38
C GLU A 323 3.14 -25.62 -20.63
N ASP A 324 1.99 -25.76 -19.97
CA ASP A 324 1.59 -26.98 -19.24
C ASP A 324 1.43 -28.22 -20.15
N ARG A 325 1.24 -28.00 -21.44
CA ARG A 325 1.01 -29.05 -22.45
C ARG A 325 2.23 -29.35 -23.31
N SER A 326 3.29 -28.54 -23.25
CA SER A 326 4.45 -28.68 -24.13
C SER A 326 5.75 -28.18 -23.49
N PRO A 327 6.73 -29.08 -23.26
CA PRO A 327 8.08 -28.70 -22.78
C PRO A 327 8.81 -27.70 -23.70
N LEU A 328 8.49 -27.69 -25.00
CA LEU A 328 9.03 -26.72 -25.97
C LEU A 328 8.32 -25.36 -25.87
N GLY A 329 7.03 -25.35 -25.50
CA GLY A 329 6.28 -24.13 -25.22
C GLY A 329 6.79 -23.43 -23.96
N ALA A 330 7.05 -24.21 -22.90
CA ALA A 330 7.68 -23.75 -21.66
C ALA A 330 9.03 -23.06 -21.93
N TRP A 331 9.92 -23.70 -22.71
CA TRP A 331 11.23 -23.13 -23.06
C TRP A 331 11.14 -21.83 -23.87
N ALA A 332 10.21 -21.73 -24.82
CA ALA A 332 10.05 -20.54 -25.65
C ALA A 332 9.43 -19.37 -24.86
N LEU A 333 8.47 -19.65 -23.98
CA LEU A 333 7.84 -18.68 -23.09
C LEU A 333 8.80 -18.17 -22.01
N ASP A 334 9.59 -19.04 -21.41
CA ASP A 334 10.63 -18.66 -20.44
C ASP A 334 11.69 -17.75 -21.08
N ARG A 335 12.05 -18.02 -22.35
CA ARG A 335 12.97 -17.17 -23.11
C ARG A 335 12.37 -15.80 -23.47
N LEU A 336 11.08 -15.77 -23.80
CA LEU A 336 10.32 -14.54 -24.05
C LEU A 336 10.13 -13.73 -22.77
N GLY A 337 9.75 -14.39 -21.67
CA GLY A 337 9.62 -13.82 -20.33
C GLY A 337 10.92 -13.20 -19.85
N HIS A 338 12.04 -13.91 -20.00
CA HIS A 338 13.37 -13.36 -19.69
C HIS A 338 13.73 -12.15 -20.57
N LEU A 339 13.32 -12.12 -21.84
CA LEU A 339 13.53 -10.97 -22.72
C LEU A 339 12.64 -9.77 -22.32
N THR A 340 11.38 -10.02 -21.95
CA THR A 340 10.45 -8.98 -21.50
C THR A 340 10.80 -8.44 -20.13
N SER A 341 11.21 -9.28 -19.17
CA SER A 341 11.68 -8.83 -17.86
C SER A 341 12.96 -8.01 -17.97
N VAL A 342 13.88 -8.36 -18.88
CA VAL A 342 15.07 -7.54 -19.18
C VAL A 342 14.69 -6.21 -19.85
N LEU A 343 13.67 -6.20 -20.72
CA LEU A 343 13.13 -4.99 -21.33
C LEU A 343 12.36 -4.10 -20.34
N GLU A 344 11.55 -4.68 -19.44
CA GLU A 344 10.86 -3.98 -18.35
C GLU A 344 11.85 -3.41 -17.34
N LEU A 345 12.84 -4.19 -16.88
CA LEU A 345 13.87 -3.69 -15.97
C LEU A 345 14.74 -2.60 -16.62
N SER A 346 15.07 -2.73 -17.91
CA SER A 346 15.91 -1.74 -18.59
C SER A 346 15.14 -0.48 -19.01
N SER A 347 13.85 -0.60 -19.33
CA SER A 347 13.00 0.55 -19.65
C SER A 347 12.58 1.29 -18.37
N LEU A 348 12.12 0.61 -17.33
CA LEU A 348 11.61 1.27 -16.12
C LEU A 348 12.68 1.98 -15.28
N THR A 349 13.98 1.80 -15.55
CA THR A 349 15.02 2.23 -14.60
C THR A 349 16.14 3.13 -15.15
N ARG A 350 16.19 3.51 -16.44
CA ARG A 350 17.31 4.28 -17.02
C ARG A 350 18.71 3.73 -16.64
N GLY A 351 18.87 2.42 -16.47
CA GLY A 351 20.14 1.84 -16.01
C GLY A 351 20.53 2.18 -14.56
N ARG A 352 19.62 2.74 -13.75
CA ARG A 352 19.74 2.73 -12.29
C ARG A 352 19.18 1.41 -11.79
N VAL A 353 20.05 0.45 -11.52
CA VAL A 353 19.69 -0.85 -10.96
C VAL A 353 18.80 -0.64 -9.73
N MET A 354 17.49 -0.85 -9.85
CA MET A 354 16.63 -1.11 -8.70
C MET A 354 17.17 -2.39 -8.09
N HIS A 355 17.89 -2.28 -6.97
CA HIS A 355 18.46 -3.42 -6.25
C HIS A 355 17.32 -4.23 -5.61
N TYR A 356 16.52 -4.93 -6.40
CA TYR A 356 15.51 -5.88 -5.92
C TYR A 356 15.39 -7.11 -6.83
N ALA A 357 16.52 -7.63 -7.27
CA ALA A 357 16.62 -9.02 -7.67
C ALA A 357 17.49 -9.74 -6.64
N ILE A 358 16.93 -10.75 -5.97
CA ILE A 358 17.74 -11.71 -5.20
C ILE A 358 18.73 -12.32 -6.20
N PRO A 359 20.05 -12.26 -5.95
CA PRO A 359 21.01 -12.99 -6.76
C PRO A 359 20.58 -14.47 -6.78
N GLU A 360 20.45 -15.05 -7.97
CA GLU A 360 20.09 -16.47 -8.20
C GLU A 360 20.83 -17.44 -7.24
N THR A 361 22.01 -17.06 -6.78
CA THR A 361 22.83 -17.81 -5.81
C THR A 361 22.18 -18.03 -4.44
N LEU A 362 21.26 -17.16 -3.98
CA LEU A 362 20.65 -17.29 -2.65
C LEU A 362 19.42 -18.22 -2.61
N LYS A 363 18.80 -18.55 -3.75
CA LYS A 363 17.63 -19.46 -3.77
C LYS A 363 17.96 -20.89 -3.33
N LYS A 364 19.20 -21.34 -3.57
CA LYS A 364 19.68 -22.69 -3.21
C LYS A 364 19.99 -22.86 -1.72
N ASP A 365 20.42 -21.80 -1.06
CA ASP A 365 20.89 -21.87 0.33
C ASP A 365 19.73 -21.94 1.35
N TYR A 366 18.52 -21.55 0.95
CA TYR A 366 17.32 -21.55 1.80
C TYR A 366 16.31 -22.67 1.51
N GLY A 367 16.67 -23.65 0.66
CA GLY A 367 15.83 -24.83 0.43
C GLY A 367 14.44 -24.56 -0.19
N ILE A 368 14.27 -23.39 -0.84
CA ILE A 368 13.01 -23.01 -1.47
C ILE A 368 12.90 -23.74 -2.81
N ALA A 369 12.05 -24.77 -2.86
CA ALA A 369 11.65 -25.39 -4.12
C ALA A 369 10.75 -24.40 -4.89
N SER A 370 11.12 -24.07 -6.13
CA SER A 370 10.45 -23.09 -6.99
C SER A 370 9.10 -23.55 -7.57
N ALA A 371 8.35 -24.39 -6.85
CA ALA A 371 7.08 -24.91 -7.33
C ALA A 371 6.09 -24.95 -6.18
N VAL A 372 5.28 -23.89 -6.06
CA VAL A 372 4.05 -23.94 -5.27
C VAL A 372 3.14 -25.00 -5.91
N PRO A 373 2.65 -26.00 -5.17
CA PRO A 373 1.68 -26.96 -5.69
C PRO A 373 0.44 -26.24 -6.25
N ARG A 374 0.16 -26.46 -7.54
CA ARG A 374 -0.90 -25.81 -8.32
C ARG A 374 -2.34 -26.14 -7.90
N THR A 375 -2.55 -26.85 -6.79
CA THR A 375 -3.85 -27.46 -6.49
C THR A 375 -4.88 -26.51 -5.88
N HIS A 376 -4.49 -25.30 -5.46
CA HIS A 376 -5.44 -24.31 -4.91
C HIS A 376 -5.07 -22.88 -5.32
N ARG A 377 -5.58 -22.42 -6.48
CA ARG A 377 -5.51 -21.02 -6.87
C ARG A 377 -6.41 -20.21 -5.94
N TRP A 378 -5.85 -19.16 -5.33
CA TRP A 378 -6.63 -18.21 -4.56
C TRP A 378 -7.62 -17.46 -5.45
N ILE A 379 -8.85 -17.35 -4.96
CA ILE A 379 -9.92 -16.56 -5.56
C ILE A 379 -10.34 -15.55 -4.48
N PRO A 380 -10.49 -14.25 -4.82
CA PRO A 380 -11.00 -13.28 -3.88
C PRO A 380 -12.32 -13.75 -3.24
N PRO A 381 -12.49 -13.60 -1.92
CA PRO A 381 -13.80 -13.66 -1.29
C PRO A 381 -14.82 -12.86 -2.08
N ALA A 382 -16.00 -13.45 -2.27
CA ALA A 382 -17.08 -12.85 -3.05
C ALA A 382 -17.43 -11.47 -2.52
N ALA A 383 -17.71 -10.54 -3.44
CA ALA A 383 -18.27 -9.24 -3.07
C ALA A 383 -19.52 -9.46 -2.23
N THR A 384 -19.59 -8.77 -1.10
CA THR A 384 -20.66 -8.93 -0.11
C THR A 384 -21.90 -8.15 -0.48
N VAL A 385 -21.81 -7.34 -1.54
CA VAL A 385 -22.92 -6.55 -2.09
C VAL A 385 -22.95 -6.74 -3.61
N SER A 386 -24.16 -7.02 -4.11
CA SER A 386 -24.45 -7.33 -5.52
C SER A 386 -24.75 -6.10 -6.36
#